data_AF-A0AA90GHT8-F1
#
_entry.id   AF-A0AA90GHT8-F1
#
_cell.length_a   1.000
_cell.length_b   1.000
_cell.length_c   1.000
_cell.angle_alpha   90.00
_cell.angle_beta   90.00
_cell.angle_gamma   90.00
#
_symmetry.space_group_name_H-M   'P 1'
#
loop_
_entity.id
_entity.type
_entity.pdbx_description
1 polymer ?
#
loop_
_entity_poly.entity_id
_entity_poly.type
_entity_poly.pdbx_seq_one_letter_code
_entity_poly.pdbx_strand_id
1 'polypeptide(L)'
;MEIFWLCEDCLQTVAYDDFSALSLYYSEAEVEQRIVHLRTQLQALMPLSADFDPHTGAGFEAFSTRPCEGCQSSPHGARHRFTRL
;
A
#
# COMPACT_ATOMS: atom_id res chain seq x y z
N MET A 1 12.96 -3.14 -14.93
CA MET A 1 12.70 -2.65 -13.57
C MET A 1 11.22 -2.38 -13.48
N GLU A 2 10.50 -3.19 -12.70
CA GLU A 2 9.04 -3.11 -12.55
C GLU A 2 8.71 -2.09 -11.46
N ILE A 3 7.73 -1.22 -11.71
CA ILE A 3 7.31 -0.14 -10.81
C ILE A 3 5.90 -0.46 -10.33
N PHE A 4 5.66 -0.29 -9.04
CA PHE A 4 4.36 -0.46 -8.41
C PHE A 4 3.92 0.80 -7.68
N TRP A 5 2.62 1.03 -7.63
CA TRP A 5 1.98 2.15 -6.94
C TRP A 5 1.08 1.62 -5.83
N LEU A 6 1.52 1.80 -4.59
CA LEU A 6 0.87 1.27 -3.39
C LEU A 6 0.11 2.35 -2.64
N CYS A 7 -1.08 2.01 -2.12
CA CYS A 7 -1.82 2.91 -1.24
C CYS A 7 -1.15 3.01 0.14
N GLU A 8 -1.65 3.95 0.96
CA GLU A 8 -1.16 4.17 2.33
C GLU A 8 -1.12 2.87 3.15
N ASP A 9 -2.21 2.09 3.22
CA ASP A 9 -2.23 0.85 4.00
C ASP A 9 -1.13 -0.14 3.56
N CYS A 10 -0.93 -0.28 2.24
CA CYS A 10 0.11 -1.15 1.70
C CYS A 10 1.51 -0.63 2.03
N LEU A 11 1.73 0.69 1.98
CA LEU A 11 2.96 1.33 2.42
C LEU A 11 3.23 1.01 3.90
N GLN A 12 2.26 1.26 4.78
CA GLN A 12 2.38 1.03 6.22
C GLN A 12 2.66 -0.44 6.54
N THR A 13 2.00 -1.36 5.84
CA THR A 13 2.26 -2.81 5.97
C THR A 13 3.67 -3.17 5.51
N VAL A 14 4.12 -2.74 4.33
CA VAL A 14 5.45 -3.11 3.82
C VAL A 14 6.59 -2.50 4.65
N ALA A 15 6.44 -1.24 5.04
CA ALA A 15 7.49 -0.51 5.75
C ALA A 15 7.55 -0.85 7.24
N TYR A 16 6.41 -1.12 7.87
CA TYR A 16 6.29 -1.18 9.34
C TYR A 16 5.50 -2.38 9.88
N ASP A 17 4.93 -3.26 9.03
CA ASP A 17 3.93 -4.28 9.41
C ASP A 17 2.79 -3.69 10.27
N ASP A 18 2.41 -2.44 9.98
CA ASP A 18 1.36 -1.71 10.69
C ASP A 18 0.01 -1.81 9.95
N PHE A 19 -1.03 -2.10 10.73
CA PHE A 19 -2.42 -2.25 10.31
C PHE A 19 -3.39 -1.41 11.15
N SER A 20 -2.87 -0.60 12.08
CA SER A 20 -3.66 0.15 13.06
C SER A 20 -4.74 1.02 12.42
N ALA A 21 -4.42 1.64 11.27
CA ALA A 21 -5.35 2.47 10.50
C ALA A 21 -6.60 1.73 10.03
N LEU A 22 -6.57 0.40 9.85
CA LEU A 22 -7.73 -0.37 9.42
C LEU A 22 -8.87 -0.29 10.43
N SER A 23 -8.55 -0.25 11.73
CA SER A 23 -9.55 -0.15 12.82
C SER A 23 -10.36 1.15 12.79
N LEU A 24 -9.91 2.17 12.05
CA LEU A 24 -10.64 3.42 11.86
C LEU A 24 -11.80 3.30 10.88
N TYR A 25 -11.75 2.32 9.97
CA TYR A 25 -12.65 2.22 8.83
C TYR A 25 -13.42 0.90 8.74
N TYR A 26 -12.94 -0.13 9.44
CA TYR A 26 -13.47 -1.49 9.37
C TYR A 26 -13.85 -2.02 10.75
N SER A 27 -14.86 -2.88 10.81
CA SER A 27 -15.17 -3.65 12.01
C SER A 27 -14.05 -4.65 12.35
N GLU A 28 -13.99 -5.12 13.59
CA GLU A 28 -12.98 -6.08 14.04
C GLU A 28 -12.92 -7.35 13.15
N ALA A 29 -14.08 -7.88 12.76
CA ALA A 29 -14.17 -9.04 11.87
C ALA A 29 -13.64 -8.75 10.45
N GLU A 30 -13.82 -7.53 9.95
CA GLU A 30 -13.29 -7.11 8.64
C GLU A 30 -11.79 -6.82 8.69
N VAL A 31 -11.29 -6.30 9.81
CA VAL A 31 -9.86 -6.00 10.01
C VAL A 31 -9.04 -7.28 9.86
N GLU A 32 -9.41 -8.38 10.52
CA GLU A 32 -8.67 -9.64 10.42
C GLU A 32 -8.58 -10.14 8.97
N GLN A 33 -9.70 -10.13 8.25
CA GLN A 33 -9.75 -10.52 6.84
C GLN A 33 -8.88 -9.61 5.98
N ARG A 34 -8.87 -8.30 6.27
CA ARG A 34 -8.10 -7.33 5.52
C ARG A 34 -6.60 -7.47 5.77
N ILE A 35 -6.17 -7.75 7.00
CA ILE A 35 -4.76 -8.04 7.33
C ILE A 35 -4.26 -9.25 6.52
N VAL A 36 -5.01 -10.34 6.50
CA VAL A 36 -4.65 -11.54 5.73
C VAL A 36 -4.53 -11.21 4.24
N HIS A 37 -5.52 -10.50 3.68
CA HIS A 37 -5.49 -10.07 2.28
C HIS A 37 -4.27 -9.20 1.94
N LEU A 38 -3.97 -8.19 2.77
CA LEU A 38 -2.81 -7.32 2.58
C LEU A 38 -1.51 -8.13 2.58
N ARG A 39 -1.30 -9.00 3.56
CA ARG A 39 -0.09 -9.82 3.67
C ARG A 39 0.09 -10.72 2.44
N THR A 40 -0.95 -11.44 2.03
CA THR A 40 -0.87 -12.35 0.87
C THR A 40 -0.54 -11.60 -0.42
N GLN A 41 -1.21 -10.49 -0.69
CA GLN A 41 -0.98 -9.74 -1.93
C GLN A 41 0.41 -9.09 -1.94
N LEU A 42 0.82 -8.47 -0.83
CA LEU A 42 2.13 -7.81 -0.76
C LEU A 42 3.27 -8.82 -0.85
N GLN A 43 3.13 -10.00 -0.26
CA GLN A 43 4.13 -11.08 -0.39
C GLN A 43 4.36 -11.48 -1.86
N ALA A 44 3.34 -11.42 -2.72
CA ALA A 44 3.49 -11.71 -4.15
C ALA A 44 4.29 -10.63 -4.91
N LEU A 45 4.32 -9.40 -4.40
CA LEU A 45 5.07 -8.28 -4.98
C LEU A 45 6.53 -8.23 -4.52
N MET A 46 6.85 -8.87 -3.40
CA MET A 46 8.21 -8.86 -2.87
C MET A 46 9.23 -9.51 -3.82
N PRO A 47 10.51 -9.09 -3.74
CA PRO A 47 11.04 -8.00 -2.92
C PRO A 47 10.78 -6.60 -3.53
N LEU A 48 10.43 -5.63 -2.68
CA LEU A 48 10.19 -4.23 -3.06
C LEU A 48 11.16 -3.28 -2.35
N SER A 49 11.49 -2.19 -3.03
CA SER A 49 12.15 -1.02 -2.44
C SER A 49 11.27 0.21 -2.63
N ALA A 50 11.22 1.07 -1.61
CA ALA A 50 10.65 2.40 -1.76
C ALA A 50 11.39 3.16 -2.87
N ASP A 51 10.64 3.79 -3.76
CA ASP A 51 11.11 4.67 -4.84
C ASP A 51 10.31 5.97 -4.81
N PHE A 52 10.24 6.57 -3.63
CA PHE A 52 9.61 7.85 -3.37
C PHE A 52 10.38 8.62 -2.29
N ASP A 53 10.21 9.94 -2.27
CA ASP A 53 10.83 10.84 -1.31
C ASP A 53 9.74 11.68 -0.61
N PRO A 54 9.54 11.50 0.70
CA PRO A 54 8.52 12.21 1.46
C PRO A 54 8.82 13.70 1.64
N HIS A 55 10.07 14.13 1.49
CA HIS A 55 10.47 15.53 1.65
C HIS A 55 10.24 16.34 0.37
N THR A 56 10.48 15.73 -0.79
CA THR A 56 10.31 16.39 -2.10
C THR A 56 8.99 16.05 -2.78
N GLY A 57 8.29 15.01 -2.33
CA GLY A 57 7.07 14.49 -2.96
C GLY A 57 7.34 13.67 -4.23
N ALA A 58 8.59 13.38 -4.56
CA ALA A 58 8.91 12.53 -5.71
C ALA A 58 8.35 11.12 -5.50
N GLY A 59 7.73 10.53 -6.53
CA GLY A 59 7.14 9.19 -6.42
C GLY A 59 5.88 9.13 -5.55
N PHE A 60 5.26 10.26 -5.24
CA PHE A 60 4.00 10.36 -4.50
C PHE A 60 2.90 10.98 -5.37
N GLU A 61 1.75 10.31 -5.48
CA GLU A 61 0.52 10.86 -6.04
C GLU A 61 -0.48 11.06 -4.88
N ALA A 62 -0.79 12.30 -4.51
CA ALA A 62 -1.74 12.59 -3.44
C ALA A 62 -3.17 12.08 -3.75
N PHE A 63 -3.52 12.01 -5.03
CA PHE A 63 -4.80 11.49 -5.50
C PHE A 63 -4.61 10.72 -6.80
N SER A 64 -4.93 9.44 -6.79
CA SER A 64 -4.87 8.58 -7.98
C SER A 64 -6.22 7.94 -8.27
N THR A 65 -6.58 7.89 -9.56
CA THR A 65 -7.74 7.14 -10.06
C THR A 65 -7.40 5.68 -10.36
N ARG A 66 -6.18 5.23 -10.05
CA ARG A 66 -5.74 3.85 -10.23
C ARG A 66 -5.97 3.04 -8.96
N PRO A 67 -6.39 1.77 -9.05
CA PRO A 67 -6.41 0.89 -7.88
C PRO A 67 -4.99 0.69 -7.34
N CYS A 68 -4.88 0.35 -6.06
CA CYS A 68 -3.60 -0.05 -5.48
C CYS A 68 -3.09 -1.36 -6.13
N GLU A 69 -1.85 -1.40 -6.57
CA GLU A 69 -1.30 -2.61 -7.22
C GLU A 69 -1.00 -3.76 -6.24
N GLY A 70 -0.92 -3.45 -4.93
CA GLY A 70 -0.88 -4.45 -3.88
C GLY A 70 -2.26 -4.99 -3.55
N CYS A 71 -3.08 -4.18 -2.86
CA CYS A 71 -4.31 -4.69 -2.27
C CYS A 71 -5.57 -4.52 -3.12
N GLN A 72 -5.45 -3.92 -4.31
CA GLN A 72 -6.56 -3.57 -5.20
C GLN A 72 -7.63 -2.68 -4.54
N SER A 73 -7.24 -1.91 -3.51
CA SER A 73 -8.14 -0.93 -2.91
C SER A 73 -8.65 0.07 -3.94
N SER A 74 -9.86 0.59 -3.67
CA SER A 74 -10.57 1.50 -4.58
C SER A 74 -9.69 2.64 -5.08
N PRO A 75 -9.91 3.10 -6.32
CA PRO A 75 -9.40 4.40 -6.74
C PRO A 75 -9.87 5.51 -5.80
N HIS A 76 -9.18 6.66 -5.83
CA HIS A 76 -9.42 7.87 -5.01
C HIS A 76 -8.66 7.94 -3.67
N GLY A 77 -7.36 7.65 -3.70
CA GLY A 77 -6.48 7.88 -2.55
C GLY A 77 -5.03 8.10 -2.98
N ALA A 78 -4.17 8.35 -2.00
CA ALA A 78 -2.75 8.53 -2.25
C ALA A 78 -2.07 7.26 -2.78
N ARG A 79 -1.01 7.41 -3.58
CA ARG A 79 -0.17 6.32 -4.08
C ARG A 79 1.31 6.65 -3.92
N HIS A 80 2.08 5.64 -3.54
CA HIS A 80 3.50 5.70 -3.30
C HIS A 80 4.20 4.74 -4.24
N ARG A 81 5.25 5.21 -4.89
CA ARG A 81 5.98 4.45 -5.89
C ARG A 81 6.99 3.51 -5.26
N PHE A 82 6.97 2.26 -5.67
CA PHE A 82 7.91 1.21 -5.29
C PHE A 82 8.53 0.60 -6.55
N THR A 83 9.71 0.02 -6.39
CA THR A 83 10.40 -0.71 -7.43
C THR A 83 10.67 -2.14 -7.00
N ARG A 84 10.51 -3.10 -7.91
CA ARG A 84 10.94 -4.48 -7.68
C ARG A 84 12.46 -4.60 -7.66
N LEU A 85 12.99 -5.24 -6.63
CA LEU A 85 14.43 -5.56 -6.49
C LEU A 85 14.83 -6.78 -7.31
#